data_AF-A0A1H4PXQ0-F1
#
_entry.id   AF-A0A1H4PXQ0-F1
#
_cell.length_a   1.000
_cell.length_b   1.000
_cell.length_c   1.000
_cell.angle_alpha   90.00
_cell.angle_beta   90.00
_cell.angle_gamma   90.00
#
_symmetry.space_group_name_H-M   'P 1'
#
loop_
_entity.id
_entity.type
_entity.pdbx_description
1 polymer ?
#
loop_
_entity_poly.entity_id
_entity_poly.type
_entity_poly.pdbx_seq_one_letter_code
_entity_poly.pdbx_strand_id
1 'polypeptide(L)'
;MNTDVGVARWRELIDAFLEQRERLVRIHPDLYEMSQPNPGATEEQLLAAEARLGYRIPAQYREFLAVADGWSEWNSDVSLLSCAEIGHGTISETEGLGIRLAEGDVLVNWSTDVDWVRIADSDGTYWETFLLHRDSQGYRAGQLMMTPHGDHFYESFEQYLVEELADLTTRLDGEELGPHGKYWGRDLRLDPPTMQQIVERLAALRVEFAELCGDPAPGSPNPGAAPSDIAALEVHLGRPLHREHRELLETADGWPGKPPHPELCGDHRR
;
A
#
# COMPACT_ATOMS: atom_id res chain seq x y z
N MET A 1 3.84 23.08 12.02
CA MET A 1 4.77 23.41 10.92
C MET A 1 4.09 22.94 9.64
N ASN A 2 4.05 23.80 8.61
CA ASN A 2 3.27 23.67 7.36
C ASN A 2 2.83 22.25 6.97
N THR A 3 1.51 22.04 7.03
CA THR A 3 0.76 20.81 6.79
C THR A 3 -0.22 20.93 5.62
N ASP A 4 -0.09 21.94 4.75
CA ASP A 4 -0.95 22.05 3.57
C ASP A 4 -0.43 21.11 2.48
N VAL A 5 -1.27 20.13 2.15
CA VAL A 5 -1.08 19.20 1.04
C VAL A 5 -1.56 19.87 -0.25
N GLY A 6 -2.64 20.64 -0.13
CA GLY A 6 -3.19 21.45 -1.21
C GLY A 6 -4.34 20.74 -1.92
N VAL A 7 -5.41 21.48 -2.20
CA VAL A 7 -6.60 21.01 -2.93
C VAL A 7 -6.28 20.25 -4.22
N ALA A 8 -5.25 20.66 -4.98
CA ALA A 8 -4.85 19.99 -6.20
C ALA A 8 -4.41 18.54 -5.93
N ARG A 9 -3.60 18.34 -4.89
CA ARG A 9 -3.09 17.03 -4.51
C ARG A 9 -4.19 16.12 -3.96
N TRP A 10 -5.15 16.66 -3.20
CA TRP A 10 -6.32 15.88 -2.78
C TRP A 10 -7.17 15.41 -3.95
N ARG A 11 -7.37 16.27 -4.96
CA ARG A 11 -8.08 15.87 -6.19
C ARG A 11 -7.36 14.79 -6.96
N GLU A 12 -6.03 14.90 -7.10
CA GLU A 12 -5.23 13.84 -7.74
C GLU A 12 -5.38 12.48 -7.03
N LEU A 13 -5.35 12.47 -5.69
CA LEU A 13 -5.55 11.25 -4.92
C LEU A 13 -6.98 10.69 -5.09
N ILE A 14 -8.00 11.55 -5.02
CA ILE A 14 -9.39 11.15 -5.23
C ILE A 14 -9.58 10.55 -6.63
N ASP A 15 -9.06 11.21 -7.67
CA ASP A 15 -9.15 10.73 -9.05
C ASP A 15 -8.47 9.36 -9.20
N ALA A 16 -7.31 9.17 -8.57
CA ALA A 16 -6.63 7.87 -8.57
C ALA A 16 -7.42 6.77 -7.85
N PHE A 17 -8.09 7.08 -6.73
CA PHE A 17 -8.99 6.13 -6.06
C PHE A 17 -10.23 5.81 -6.92
N LEU A 18 -10.78 6.79 -7.62
CA LEU A 18 -11.89 6.58 -8.56
C LEU A 18 -11.48 5.63 -9.69
N GLU A 19 -10.29 5.80 -10.26
CA GLU A 19 -9.74 4.87 -11.25
C GLU A 19 -9.62 3.44 -10.69
N GLN A 20 -9.11 3.29 -9.45
CA GLN A 20 -9.05 1.96 -8.82
C GLN A 20 -10.44 1.38 -8.53
N ARG A 21 -11.43 2.21 -8.16
CA ARG A 21 -12.82 1.76 -7.94
C ARG A 21 -13.45 1.28 -9.25
N GLU A 22 -13.24 1.99 -10.36
CA GLU A 22 -13.68 1.54 -11.69
C GLU A 22 -13.05 0.20 -12.07
N ARG A 23 -11.76 0.01 -11.76
CA ARG A 23 -11.07 -1.28 -11.95
C ARG A 23 -11.67 -2.38 -11.08
N LEU A 24 -11.92 -2.12 -9.80
CA LEU A 24 -12.51 -3.07 -8.86
C LEU A 24 -13.89 -3.54 -9.32
N VAL A 25 -14.77 -2.61 -9.70
CA VAL A 25 -16.12 -2.90 -10.22
C VAL A 25 -16.03 -3.70 -11.54
N ARG A 26 -15.06 -3.40 -12.40
CA ARG A 26 -14.85 -4.17 -13.64
C ARG A 26 -14.42 -5.61 -13.38
N ILE A 27 -13.56 -5.83 -12.38
CA ILE A 27 -13.05 -7.17 -12.04
C ILE A 27 -14.14 -7.98 -11.31
N HIS A 28 -14.91 -7.34 -10.42
CA HIS A 28 -15.93 -7.99 -9.60
C HIS A 28 -17.28 -7.25 -9.66
N PRO A 29 -17.98 -7.26 -10.80
CA PRO A 29 -19.20 -6.48 -11.01
C PRO A 29 -20.39 -6.95 -10.15
N ASP A 30 -20.36 -8.19 -9.66
CA ASP A 30 -21.41 -8.75 -8.80
C ASP A 30 -21.19 -8.44 -7.30
N LEU A 31 -20.02 -7.90 -6.93
CA LEU A 31 -19.64 -7.65 -5.53
C LEU A 31 -19.55 -6.17 -5.18
N TYR A 32 -19.23 -5.30 -6.16
CA TYR A 32 -19.01 -3.88 -5.89
C TYR A 32 -19.78 -3.00 -6.87
N GLU A 33 -20.29 -1.88 -6.36
CA GLU A 33 -20.90 -0.82 -7.16
C GLU A 33 -19.99 0.41 -7.23
N MET A 34 -20.20 1.24 -8.26
CA MET A 34 -19.47 2.50 -8.36
C MET A 34 -19.97 3.49 -7.30
N SER A 35 -19.08 3.94 -6.43
CA SER A 35 -19.35 5.00 -5.45
C SER A 35 -18.56 6.26 -5.81
N GLN A 36 -18.95 7.39 -5.23
CA GLN A 36 -18.33 8.70 -5.46
C GLN A 36 -18.13 9.40 -4.12
N PRO A 37 -17.09 10.25 -3.98
CA PRO A 37 -16.95 11.10 -2.82
C PRO A 37 -18.14 12.07 -2.71
N ASN A 38 -18.56 12.35 -1.47
CA ASN A 38 -19.53 13.40 -1.22
C ASN A 38 -18.96 14.77 -1.62
N PRO A 39 -19.80 15.75 -1.99
CA PRO A 39 -19.35 17.12 -2.16
C PRO A 39 -18.59 17.62 -0.93
N GLY A 40 -17.52 18.38 -1.14
CA GLY A 40 -16.71 18.94 -0.06
C GLY A 40 -17.53 19.73 0.97
N ALA A 41 -17.14 19.59 2.23
CA ALA A 41 -17.81 20.17 3.38
C ALA A 41 -17.75 21.69 3.34
N THR A 42 -18.85 22.35 3.71
CA THR A 42 -18.85 23.78 3.96
C THR A 42 -18.17 24.11 5.29
N GLU A 43 -17.73 25.36 5.44
CA GLU A 43 -17.14 25.84 6.70
C GLU A 43 -18.10 25.65 7.88
N GLU A 44 -19.41 25.80 7.67
CA GLU A 44 -20.42 25.55 8.71
C GLU A 44 -20.47 24.07 9.13
N GLN A 45 -20.33 23.13 8.19
CA GLN A 45 -20.28 21.70 8.48
C GLN A 45 -19.00 21.32 9.25
N LEU A 46 -17.85 21.86 8.83
CA LEU A 46 -16.58 21.67 9.52
C LEU A 46 -16.64 22.19 10.96
N LEU A 47 -17.14 23.42 11.15
CA LEU A 47 -17.28 24.01 12.48
C LEU A 47 -18.27 23.23 13.36
N ALA A 48 -19.34 22.69 12.79
CA ALA A 48 -20.29 21.85 13.52
C ALA A 48 -19.65 20.52 13.96
N ALA A 49 -18.82 19.91 13.11
CA ALA A 49 -18.05 18.72 13.47
C ALA A 49 -17.02 19.03 14.57
N GLU A 50 -16.24 20.11 14.44
CA GLU A 50 -15.29 20.56 15.47
C GLU A 50 -15.97 20.84 16.81
N ALA A 51 -17.15 21.49 16.79
CA ALA A 51 -17.93 21.75 17.99
C ALA A 51 -18.43 20.46 18.65
N ARG A 52 -18.80 19.45 17.86
CA ARG A 52 -19.21 18.13 18.38
C ARG A 52 -18.04 17.38 18.98
N LEU A 53 -16.87 17.42 18.35
CA LEU A 53 -15.65 16.77 18.84
C LEU A 53 -15.03 17.48 20.04
N GLY A 54 -15.33 18.78 20.22
CA GLY A 54 -14.72 19.61 21.26
C GLY A 54 -13.28 20.05 20.95
N TYR A 55 -12.76 19.69 19.78
CA TYR A 55 -11.42 20.01 19.29
C TYR A 55 -11.47 20.40 17.82
N ARG A 56 -10.45 21.14 17.36
CA ARG A 56 -10.28 21.39 15.94
C ARG A 56 -9.89 20.12 15.20
N ILE A 57 -10.40 19.97 13.98
CA ILE A 57 -9.99 18.87 13.11
C ILE A 57 -8.54 19.13 12.66
N PRO A 58 -7.65 18.12 12.67
CA PRO A 58 -6.29 18.26 12.15
C PRO A 58 -6.27 18.84 10.72
N ALA A 59 -5.33 19.76 10.45
CA ALA A 59 -5.36 20.62 9.27
C ALA A 59 -5.49 19.87 7.93
N GLN A 60 -4.73 18.79 7.73
CA GLN A 60 -4.81 18.00 6.49
C GLN A 60 -6.18 17.34 6.30
N TYR A 61 -6.72 16.75 7.37
CA TYR A 61 -8.02 16.08 7.28
C TYR A 61 -9.15 17.11 7.10
N ARG A 62 -9.03 18.27 7.73
CA ARG A 62 -9.93 19.41 7.51
C ARG A 62 -9.90 19.91 6.06
N GLU A 63 -8.70 20.00 5.47
CA GLU A 63 -8.53 20.37 4.06
C GLU A 63 -9.14 19.32 3.13
N PHE A 64 -8.90 18.03 3.39
CA PHE A 64 -9.50 16.95 2.64
C PHE A 64 -11.04 16.96 2.71
N LEU A 65 -11.62 17.12 3.90
CA LEU A 65 -13.08 17.19 4.07
C LEU A 65 -13.70 18.34 3.27
N ALA A 66 -13.00 19.46 3.12
CA ALA A 66 -13.44 20.57 2.27
C ALA A 66 -13.41 20.23 0.76
N VAL A 67 -12.73 19.15 0.36
CA VAL A 67 -12.72 18.62 -1.01
C VAL A 67 -13.73 17.47 -1.16
N ALA A 68 -13.79 16.55 -0.19
CA ALA A 68 -14.66 15.38 -0.16
C ALA A 68 -15.17 15.09 1.27
N ASP A 69 -16.46 15.33 1.53
CA ASP A 69 -17.05 15.19 2.87
C ASP A 69 -17.50 13.74 3.16
N GLY A 70 -16.53 12.83 3.21
CA GLY A 70 -16.78 11.40 3.32
C GLY A 70 -17.02 10.73 1.96
N TRP A 71 -16.98 9.41 1.97
CA TRP A 71 -17.09 8.58 0.77
C TRP A 71 -17.48 7.15 1.17
N SER A 72 -18.67 6.74 0.77
CA SER A 72 -19.16 5.37 1.00
C SER A 72 -18.36 4.35 0.19
N GLU A 73 -17.94 3.27 0.81
CA GLU A 73 -17.21 2.18 0.15
C GLU A 73 -16.02 2.72 -0.68
N TRP A 74 -15.26 3.66 -0.12
CA TRP A 74 -14.15 4.33 -0.82
C TRP A 74 -13.03 3.33 -1.15
N ASN A 75 -12.76 2.39 -0.23
CA ASN A 75 -11.83 1.29 -0.41
C ASN A 75 -12.53 -0.02 -0.01
N SER A 76 -12.96 -0.80 -1.00
CA SER A 76 -13.68 -2.06 -0.80
C SER A 76 -14.98 -1.85 0.00
N ASP A 77 -15.09 -2.38 1.22
CA ASP A 77 -16.22 -2.28 2.15
C ASP A 77 -16.06 -1.17 3.21
N VAL A 78 -14.94 -0.44 3.20
CA VAL A 78 -14.67 0.66 4.12
C VAL A 78 -15.28 1.95 3.58
N SER A 79 -15.90 2.74 4.45
CA SER A 79 -16.45 4.07 4.16
C SER A 79 -15.72 5.16 4.95
N LEU A 80 -15.31 6.25 4.28
CA LEU A 80 -14.83 7.46 4.96
C LEU A 80 -16.02 8.22 5.51
N LEU A 81 -15.98 8.53 6.81
CA LEU A 81 -17.05 9.24 7.50
C LEU A 81 -17.04 10.73 7.13
N SER A 82 -18.24 11.29 7.00
CA SER A 82 -18.48 12.72 6.75
C SER A 82 -18.43 13.55 8.03
N CYS A 83 -18.42 14.87 7.87
CA CYS A 83 -18.62 15.85 8.94
C CYS A 83 -19.95 15.66 9.68
N ALA A 84 -20.94 14.97 9.12
CA ALA A 84 -22.18 14.65 9.81
C ALA A 84 -22.06 13.40 10.69
N GLU A 85 -21.07 12.54 10.45
CA GLU A 85 -20.93 11.20 11.04
C GLU A 85 -19.76 11.11 12.03
N ILE A 86 -18.66 11.81 11.79
CA ILE A 86 -17.48 11.77 12.67
C ILE A 86 -17.84 12.17 14.10
N GLY A 87 -17.41 11.38 15.09
CA GLY A 87 -17.79 11.59 16.49
C GLY A 87 -19.24 11.24 16.82
N HIS A 88 -19.97 10.60 15.89
CA HIS A 88 -21.18 9.85 16.19
C HIS A 88 -20.85 8.35 16.13
N GLY A 89 -21.38 7.62 17.11
CA GLY A 89 -20.84 6.31 17.48
C GLY A 89 -20.07 6.48 18.78
N THR A 90 -20.43 5.73 19.81
CA THR A 90 -19.73 5.80 21.09
C THR A 90 -18.90 4.53 21.18
N ILE A 91 -17.57 4.66 21.14
CA ILE A 91 -16.74 3.65 21.79
C ILE A 91 -17.19 3.66 23.24
N SER A 92 -17.88 2.62 23.68
CA SER A 92 -18.35 2.55 25.05
C SER A 92 -17.14 2.50 26.00
N GLU A 93 -17.23 3.13 27.16
CA GLU A 93 -16.23 2.96 28.23
C GLU A 93 -16.01 1.48 28.59
N THR A 94 -17.03 0.64 28.38
CA THR A 94 -16.96 -0.81 28.60
C THR A 94 -16.30 -1.58 27.46
N GLU A 95 -16.27 -1.02 26.25
CA GLU A 95 -15.66 -1.67 25.08
C GLU A 95 -14.17 -1.43 25.01
N GLY A 96 -13.69 -0.22 25.36
CA GLY A 96 -12.28 0.11 25.51
C GLY A 96 -11.40 -0.41 24.36
N LEU A 97 -11.18 0.41 23.34
CA LEU A 97 -10.32 0.04 22.23
C LEU A 97 -8.85 0.24 22.58
N GLY A 98 -8.01 -0.65 22.07
CA GLY A 98 -6.57 -0.52 22.26
C GLY A 98 -5.77 -1.34 21.27
N ILE A 99 -4.61 -0.82 20.92
CA ILE A 99 -3.62 -1.52 20.10
C ILE A 99 -2.71 -2.33 21.02
N ARG A 100 -2.49 -3.58 20.65
CA ARG A 100 -1.60 -4.50 21.37
C ARG A 100 -0.49 -4.97 20.45
N LEU A 101 0.72 -4.99 20.99
CA LEU A 101 1.85 -5.67 20.37
C LEU A 101 1.65 -7.19 20.42
N ALA A 102 2.36 -7.92 19.56
CA ALA A 102 2.31 -9.37 19.53
C ALA A 102 2.72 -10.01 20.88
N GLU A 103 3.58 -9.32 21.64
CA GLU A 103 4.01 -9.72 22.99
C GLU A 103 2.95 -9.48 24.08
N GLY A 104 1.82 -8.84 23.75
CA GLY A 104 0.70 -8.57 24.65
C GLY A 104 0.75 -7.21 25.34
N ASP A 105 1.82 -6.44 25.13
CA ASP A 105 1.95 -5.07 25.62
C ASP A 105 0.93 -4.15 24.91
N VAL A 106 0.28 -3.28 25.69
CA VAL A 106 -0.69 -2.31 25.18
C VAL A 106 0.07 -1.06 24.74
N LEU A 107 0.03 -0.75 23.45
CA LEU A 107 0.73 0.38 22.87
C LEU A 107 -0.05 1.69 23.11
N VAL A 108 -1.35 1.65 22.83
CA VAL A 108 -2.30 2.76 23.06
C VAL A 108 -3.64 2.16 23.49
N ASN A 109 -4.36 2.88 24.36
CA ASN A 109 -5.68 2.48 24.85
C ASN A 109 -6.56 3.71 24.99
N TRP A 110 -7.80 3.62 24.54
CA TRP A 110 -8.78 4.68 24.66
C TRP A 110 -10.18 4.08 24.75
N SER A 111 -11.04 4.73 25.51
CA SER A 111 -12.38 4.23 25.79
C SER A 111 -13.47 5.20 25.33
N THR A 112 -13.08 6.26 24.62
CA THR A 112 -13.93 7.34 24.10
C THR A 112 -13.22 8.01 22.92
N ASP A 113 -13.97 8.73 22.08
CA ASP A 113 -13.44 9.51 20.95
C ASP A 113 -12.69 10.80 21.35
N VAL A 114 -12.30 10.95 22.64
CA VAL A 114 -11.64 12.17 23.12
C VAL A 114 -10.23 12.34 22.55
N ASP A 115 -9.53 11.23 22.31
CA ASP A 115 -8.18 11.22 21.72
C ASP A 115 -8.26 10.79 20.24
N TRP A 116 -8.63 9.53 20.05
CA TRP A 116 -8.67 8.85 18.77
C TRP A 116 -10.12 8.80 18.29
N VAL A 117 -10.40 9.54 17.22
CA VAL A 117 -11.73 9.64 16.64
C VAL A 117 -11.79 8.73 15.43
N ARG A 118 -12.84 7.91 15.35
CA ARG A 118 -13.09 7.09 14.16
C ARG A 118 -13.45 7.97 12.97
N ILE A 119 -12.75 7.77 11.86
CA ILE A 119 -12.91 8.53 10.60
C ILE A 119 -13.20 7.66 9.39
N ALA A 120 -13.03 6.34 9.52
CA ALA A 120 -13.50 5.36 8.56
C ALA A 120 -14.11 4.18 9.31
N ASP A 121 -15.18 3.63 8.74
CA ASP A 121 -15.91 2.48 9.29
C ASP A 121 -16.08 1.43 8.20
N SER A 122 -16.01 0.17 8.59
CA SER A 122 -16.21 -0.99 7.75
C SER A 122 -17.47 -1.70 8.23
N ASP A 123 -18.51 -1.78 7.40
CA ASP A 123 -19.84 -2.20 7.83
C ASP A 123 -19.85 -3.65 8.36
N GLY A 124 -19.67 -3.79 9.69
CA GLY A 124 -19.65 -5.08 10.38
C GLY A 124 -18.31 -5.83 10.41
N THR A 125 -17.19 -5.21 10.02
CA THR A 125 -15.85 -5.80 10.21
C THR A 125 -15.01 -5.00 11.23
N TYR A 126 -13.83 -5.52 11.61
CA TYR A 126 -12.96 -4.90 12.61
C TYR A 126 -11.98 -3.86 12.02
N TRP A 127 -12.20 -3.46 10.76
CA TRP A 127 -11.32 -2.57 10.00
C TRP A 127 -11.73 -1.11 10.17
N GLU A 128 -11.34 -0.52 11.30
CA GLU A 128 -11.63 0.87 11.62
C GLU A 128 -10.38 1.72 11.49
N THR A 129 -10.55 2.95 11.01
CA THR A 129 -9.47 3.94 10.93
C THR A 129 -9.72 5.04 11.94
N PHE A 130 -8.72 5.33 12.77
CA PHE A 130 -8.76 6.35 13.80
C PHE A 130 -7.77 7.47 13.52
N LEU A 131 -8.21 8.71 13.73
CA LEU A 131 -7.40 9.92 13.65
C LEU A 131 -7.22 10.51 15.05
N LEU A 132 -6.00 10.90 15.39
CA LEU A 132 -5.72 11.59 16.65
C LEU A 132 -6.01 13.09 16.52
N HIS A 133 -6.95 13.61 17.31
CA HIS A 133 -7.34 15.03 17.22
C HIS A 133 -6.53 15.98 18.12
N ARG A 134 -5.77 15.43 19.07
CA ARG A 134 -4.92 16.21 19.99
C ARG A 134 -3.66 15.42 20.35
N ASP A 135 -2.57 16.12 20.66
CA ASP A 135 -1.36 15.46 21.15
C ASP A 135 -1.70 14.68 22.44
N SER A 136 -1.52 13.36 22.41
CA SER A 136 -1.86 12.46 23.52
C SER A 136 -1.06 11.16 23.39
N GLN A 137 -0.81 10.50 24.51
CA GLN A 137 -0.17 9.16 24.56
C GLN A 137 1.21 9.08 23.87
N GLY A 138 1.90 10.21 23.68
CA GLY A 138 3.19 10.29 22.98
C GLY A 138 3.09 10.51 21.46
N TYR A 139 1.87 10.63 20.93
CA TYR A 139 1.56 10.84 19.52
C TYR A 139 1.08 12.28 19.27
N ARG A 140 1.19 12.70 18.01
CA ARG A 140 0.86 14.05 17.53
C ARG A 140 -0.50 14.07 16.86
N ALA A 141 -1.25 15.16 17.07
CA ALA A 141 -2.49 15.40 16.37
C ALA A 141 -2.30 15.30 14.85
N GLY A 142 -3.21 14.58 14.18
CA GLY A 142 -3.16 14.30 12.75
C GLY A 142 -2.55 12.94 12.39
N GLN A 143 -1.96 12.22 13.34
CA GLN A 143 -1.54 10.83 13.13
C GLN A 143 -2.74 9.89 13.07
N LEU A 144 -2.60 8.80 12.32
CA LEU A 144 -3.63 7.79 12.14
C LEU A 144 -3.17 6.42 12.56
N MET A 145 -4.13 5.57 12.87
CA MET A 145 -3.93 4.13 12.95
C MET A 145 -5.13 3.41 12.34
N MET A 146 -4.90 2.19 11.89
CA MET A 146 -5.96 1.27 11.49
C MET A 146 -5.95 0.06 12.42
N THR A 147 -7.13 -0.44 12.77
CA THR A 147 -7.25 -1.73 13.45
C THR A 147 -7.61 -2.81 12.44
N PRO A 148 -7.16 -4.06 12.62
CA PRO A 148 -6.14 -4.53 13.55
C PRO A 148 -4.68 -4.42 13.01
N HIS A 149 -4.26 -3.34 12.31
CA HIS A 149 -2.91 -3.22 11.71
C HIS A 149 -1.72 -3.15 12.69
N GLY A 150 -1.88 -3.55 13.95
CA GLY A 150 -0.79 -3.65 14.92
C GLY A 150 -0.20 -2.29 15.27
N ASP A 151 1.13 -2.19 15.28
CA ASP A 151 1.91 -1.03 15.71
C ASP A 151 2.19 0.00 14.59
N HIS A 152 1.52 -0.12 13.44
CA HIS A 152 1.66 0.85 12.34
C HIS A 152 0.85 2.12 12.62
N PHE A 153 1.53 3.27 12.60
CA PHE A 153 0.92 4.59 12.67
C PHE A 153 1.32 5.40 11.45
N TYR A 154 0.34 6.01 10.81
CA TYR A 154 0.59 6.97 9.74
C TYR A 154 0.89 8.34 10.36
N GLU A 155 1.92 9.00 9.86
CA GLU A 155 2.33 10.33 10.32
C GLU A 155 1.34 11.42 9.88
N SER A 156 0.53 11.15 8.86
CA SER A 156 -0.42 12.11 8.30
C SER A 156 -1.56 11.44 7.51
N PHE A 157 -2.63 12.20 7.26
CA PHE A 157 -3.74 11.73 6.44
C PHE A 157 -3.35 11.50 4.97
N GLU A 158 -2.43 12.32 4.43
CA GLU A 158 -1.92 12.09 3.08
C GLU A 158 -1.16 10.76 2.99
N GLN A 159 -0.29 10.47 3.95
CA GLN A 159 0.47 9.22 3.97
C GLN A 159 -0.48 8.02 3.99
N TYR A 160 -1.51 8.07 4.83
CA TYR A 160 -2.56 7.05 4.88
C TYR A 160 -3.20 6.80 3.51
N LEU A 161 -3.69 7.85 2.83
CA LEU A 161 -4.30 7.69 1.51
C LEU A 161 -3.32 7.18 0.44
N VAL A 162 -2.05 7.61 0.48
CA VAL A 162 -1.02 7.17 -0.47
C VAL A 162 -0.70 5.68 -0.29
N GLU A 163 -0.55 5.22 0.95
CA GLU A 163 -0.28 3.82 1.25
C GLU A 163 -1.48 2.93 0.89
N GLU A 164 -2.69 3.32 1.27
CA GLU A 164 -3.93 2.62 0.90
C GLU A 164 -4.10 2.50 -0.62
N LEU A 165 -3.79 3.57 -1.37
CA LEU A 165 -3.84 3.55 -2.82
C LEU A 165 -2.81 2.57 -3.40
N ALA A 166 -1.60 2.54 -2.85
CA ALA A 166 -0.53 1.66 -3.31
C ALA A 166 -0.87 0.18 -3.07
N ASP A 167 -1.46 -0.13 -1.92
CA ASP A 167 -1.91 -1.48 -1.55
C ASP A 167 -3.09 -1.92 -2.42
N LEU A 168 -4.09 -1.05 -2.60
CA LEU A 168 -5.21 -1.30 -3.51
C LEU A 168 -4.73 -1.55 -4.95
N THR A 169 -3.83 -0.71 -5.46
CA THR A 169 -3.23 -0.88 -6.80
C THR A 169 -2.53 -2.22 -6.92
N THR A 170 -1.69 -2.58 -5.94
CA THR A 170 -0.94 -3.83 -5.94
C THR A 170 -1.86 -5.05 -5.93
N ARG A 171 -2.94 -4.99 -5.14
CA ARG A 171 -3.95 -6.05 -5.07
C ARG A 171 -4.66 -6.23 -6.40
N LEU A 172 -5.20 -5.14 -6.98
CA LEU A 172 -5.93 -5.19 -8.24
C LEU A 172 -5.06 -5.62 -9.41
N ASP A 173 -3.79 -5.20 -9.44
CA ASP A 173 -2.81 -5.70 -10.41
C ASP A 173 -2.63 -7.22 -10.31
N GLY A 174 -2.56 -7.75 -9.08
CA GLY A 174 -2.45 -9.19 -8.85
C GLY A 174 -3.70 -9.97 -9.27
N GLU A 175 -4.89 -9.39 -9.13
CA GLU A 175 -6.14 -10.00 -9.56
C GLU A 175 -6.28 -10.00 -11.09
N GLU A 176 -6.00 -8.86 -11.72
CA GLU A 176 -6.15 -8.62 -13.17
C GLU A 176 -5.05 -9.32 -13.98
N LEU A 177 -3.79 -9.20 -13.55
CA LEU A 177 -2.63 -9.72 -14.30
C LEU A 177 -2.08 -11.03 -13.73
N GLY A 178 -2.64 -11.52 -12.62
CA GLY A 178 -2.14 -12.70 -11.93
C GLY A 178 -0.80 -12.45 -11.21
N PRO A 179 -0.25 -13.47 -10.54
CA PRO A 179 1.03 -13.37 -9.85
C PRO A 179 2.14 -12.87 -10.79
N HIS A 180 2.87 -11.85 -10.35
CA HIS A 180 3.97 -11.21 -11.08
C HIS A 180 3.60 -10.49 -12.40
N GLY A 181 2.34 -10.52 -12.84
CA GLY A 181 1.93 -9.92 -14.13
C GLY A 181 2.22 -8.42 -14.25
N LYS A 182 2.22 -7.68 -13.13
CA LYS A 182 2.59 -6.25 -13.10
C LYS A 182 3.98 -5.97 -13.67
N TYR A 183 4.94 -6.86 -13.49
CA TYR A 183 6.30 -6.68 -14.02
C TYR A 183 6.39 -6.87 -15.54
N TRP A 184 5.33 -7.43 -16.13
CA TRP A 184 5.24 -7.83 -17.53
C TRP A 184 4.18 -7.07 -18.31
N GLY A 185 3.27 -6.36 -17.64
CA GLY A 185 2.15 -5.66 -18.26
C GLY A 185 1.14 -6.59 -18.96
N ARG A 186 1.11 -7.88 -18.61
CA ARG A 186 0.22 -8.89 -19.19
C ARG A 186 -0.06 -10.02 -18.21
N ASP A 187 -1.16 -10.74 -18.40
CA ASP A 187 -1.51 -11.91 -17.58
C ASP A 187 -0.64 -13.13 -17.93
N LEU A 188 0.28 -13.48 -17.02
CA LEU A 188 1.24 -14.57 -17.24
C LEU A 188 0.58 -15.96 -17.22
N ARG A 189 -0.65 -16.08 -16.70
CA ARG A 189 -1.41 -17.34 -16.72
C ARG A 189 -1.85 -17.70 -18.14
N LEU A 190 -2.08 -16.68 -18.96
CA LEU A 190 -2.51 -16.81 -20.36
C LEU A 190 -1.32 -16.74 -21.34
N ASP A 191 -0.29 -15.97 -20.99
CA ASP A 191 0.89 -15.73 -21.83
C ASP A 191 2.18 -15.78 -21.00
N PRO A 192 2.62 -16.98 -20.57
CA PRO A 192 3.81 -17.14 -19.76
C PRO A 192 5.06 -16.72 -20.54
N PRO A 193 6.01 -16.01 -19.92
CA PRO A 193 7.20 -15.54 -20.62
C PRO A 193 8.13 -16.70 -20.96
N THR A 194 8.85 -16.57 -22.08
CA THR A 194 9.95 -17.49 -22.40
C THR A 194 11.15 -17.23 -21.49
N MET A 195 12.06 -18.19 -21.35
CA MET A 195 13.28 -17.99 -20.56
C MET A 195 14.11 -16.80 -21.07
N GLN A 196 14.16 -16.60 -22.39
CA GLN A 196 14.80 -15.43 -23.00
C GLN A 196 14.16 -14.12 -22.52
N GLN A 197 12.84 -14.03 -22.55
CA GLN A 197 12.13 -12.86 -22.05
C GLN A 197 12.40 -12.62 -20.56
N ILE A 198 12.50 -13.69 -19.74
CA ILE A 198 12.81 -13.59 -18.30
C ILE A 198 14.20 -12.99 -18.09
N VAL A 199 15.20 -13.49 -18.81
CA VAL A 199 16.59 -12.99 -18.75
C VAL A 199 16.67 -11.53 -19.18
N GLU A 200 16.00 -11.16 -20.27
CA GLU A 200 15.93 -9.78 -20.77
C GLU A 200 15.27 -8.85 -19.75
N ARG A 201 14.14 -9.26 -19.15
CA ARG A 201 13.44 -8.46 -18.14
C ARG A 201 14.26 -8.32 -16.86
N LEU A 202 14.93 -9.38 -16.41
CA LEU A 202 15.81 -9.32 -15.24
C LEU A 202 17.01 -8.39 -15.50
N ALA A 203 17.58 -8.40 -16.71
CA ALA A 203 18.66 -7.48 -17.08
C ALA A 203 18.19 -6.02 -17.04
N ALA A 204 16.99 -5.73 -17.58
CA ALA A 204 16.40 -4.40 -17.53
C ALA A 204 16.16 -3.93 -16.08
N LEU A 205 15.53 -4.77 -15.25
CA LEU A 205 15.26 -4.45 -13.84
C LEU A 205 16.54 -4.16 -13.04
N ARG A 206 17.65 -4.83 -13.36
CA ARG A 206 18.94 -4.54 -12.71
C ARG A 206 19.50 -3.17 -13.10
N VAL A 207 19.29 -2.72 -14.33
CA VAL A 207 19.67 -1.37 -14.77
C VAL A 207 18.80 -0.33 -14.07
N GLU A 208 17.49 -0.52 -14.09
CA GLU A 208 16.52 0.35 -13.40
C GLU A 208 16.88 0.50 -11.90
N PHE A 209 17.22 -0.61 -11.24
CA PHE A 209 17.64 -0.61 -9.84
C PHE A 209 18.96 0.13 -9.59
N ALA A 210 19.97 -0.08 -10.44
CA ALA A 210 21.26 0.62 -10.32
C ALA A 210 21.11 2.13 -10.50
N GLU A 211 20.28 2.57 -11.45
CA GLU A 211 19.96 3.99 -11.63
C GLU A 211 19.30 4.59 -10.39
N LEU A 212 18.36 3.88 -9.77
CA LEU A 212 17.70 4.31 -8.54
C LEU A 212 18.70 4.45 -7.37
N CYS A 213 19.66 3.54 -7.26
CA CYS A 213 20.68 3.56 -6.22
C CYS A 213 21.86 4.51 -6.51
N GLY A 214 21.96 5.06 -7.73
CA GLY A 214 23.12 5.84 -8.17
C GLY A 214 24.38 5.00 -8.41
N ASP A 215 24.21 3.70 -8.64
CA ASP A 215 25.28 2.73 -8.89
C ASP A 215 25.64 2.66 -10.38
N PRO A 216 26.86 2.21 -10.73
CA PRO A 216 27.22 1.98 -12.12
C PRO A 216 26.33 0.90 -12.75
N ALA A 217 25.99 1.10 -14.03
CA ALA A 217 25.16 0.16 -14.78
C ALA A 217 25.74 -1.27 -14.72
N PRO A 218 24.93 -2.28 -14.37
CA PRO A 218 25.37 -3.66 -14.31
C PRO A 218 25.70 -4.17 -15.71
N GLY A 219 26.62 -5.14 -15.79
CA GLY A 219 26.93 -5.79 -17.07
C GLY A 219 25.78 -6.66 -17.57
N SER A 220 25.67 -6.79 -18.90
CA SER A 220 24.71 -7.66 -19.57
C SER A 220 24.91 -9.14 -19.19
N PRO A 221 23.87 -9.99 -19.25
CA PRO A 221 24.02 -11.43 -19.06
C PRO A 221 25.12 -12.01 -19.97
N ASN A 222 25.81 -13.03 -19.46
CA ASN A 222 26.74 -13.80 -20.28
C ASN A 222 25.95 -14.54 -21.38
N PRO A 223 26.57 -14.82 -22.54
CA PRO A 223 25.97 -15.69 -23.54
C PRO A 223 25.57 -17.04 -22.95
N GLY A 224 24.59 -17.70 -23.56
CA GLY A 224 24.18 -19.04 -23.19
C GLY A 224 25.33 -20.05 -23.23
N ALA A 225 25.31 -20.99 -22.28
CA ALA A 225 26.30 -22.05 -22.15
C ALA A 225 26.24 -23.01 -23.35
N ALA A 226 27.40 -23.49 -23.79
CA ALA A 226 27.44 -24.49 -24.85
C ALA A 226 26.88 -25.83 -24.34
N PRO A 227 26.26 -26.67 -25.21
CA PRO A 227 25.74 -27.97 -24.80
C PRO A 227 26.78 -28.89 -24.12
N SER A 228 28.06 -28.74 -24.48
CA SER A 228 29.17 -29.47 -23.86
C SER A 228 29.39 -29.07 -22.41
N ASP A 229 29.22 -27.79 -22.08
CA ASP A 229 29.48 -27.25 -20.75
C ASP A 229 28.36 -27.65 -19.79
N ILE A 230 27.11 -27.62 -20.27
CA ILE A 230 25.94 -28.13 -19.55
C ILE A 230 26.10 -29.64 -19.29
N ALA A 231 26.51 -30.42 -20.28
CA ALA A 231 26.73 -31.86 -20.10
C ALA A 231 27.84 -32.14 -19.08
N ALA A 232 28.94 -31.38 -19.11
CA ALA A 232 30.01 -31.49 -18.13
C ALA A 232 29.53 -31.15 -16.71
N LEU A 233 28.67 -30.13 -16.56
CA LEU A 233 28.05 -29.77 -15.29
C LEU A 233 27.13 -30.87 -14.76
N GLU A 234 26.28 -31.46 -15.59
CA GLU A 234 25.40 -32.58 -15.19
C GLU A 234 26.20 -33.80 -14.71
N VAL A 235 27.31 -34.11 -15.38
CA VAL A 235 28.25 -35.16 -14.95
C VAL A 235 28.85 -34.82 -13.59
N HIS A 236 29.29 -33.58 -13.40
CA HIS A 236 29.87 -33.12 -12.14
C HIS A 236 28.87 -33.18 -10.98
N LEU A 237 27.62 -32.79 -11.21
CA LEU A 237 26.53 -32.84 -10.22
C LEU A 237 26.04 -34.27 -9.95
N GLY A 238 26.40 -35.24 -10.79
CA GLY A 238 25.94 -36.63 -10.69
C GLY A 238 24.45 -36.82 -10.97
N ARG A 239 23.78 -35.81 -11.54
CA ARG A 239 22.35 -35.82 -11.89
C ARG A 239 22.04 -34.81 -13.00
N PRO A 240 21.02 -35.06 -13.82
CA PRO A 240 20.57 -34.08 -14.81
C PRO A 240 20.05 -32.81 -14.13
N LEU A 241 20.18 -31.68 -14.81
CA LEU A 241 19.59 -30.42 -14.37
C LEU A 241 18.07 -30.47 -14.52
N HIS A 242 17.39 -29.68 -13.67
CA HIS A 242 15.98 -29.40 -13.91
C HIS A 242 15.82 -28.69 -15.27
N ARG A 243 14.73 -28.98 -15.99
CA ARG A 243 14.50 -28.46 -17.35
C ARG A 243 14.65 -26.94 -17.43
N GLU A 244 14.03 -26.22 -16.50
CA GLU A 244 14.07 -24.75 -16.47
C GLU A 244 15.48 -24.21 -16.17
N HIS A 245 16.25 -24.89 -15.31
CA HIS A 245 17.62 -24.48 -15.03
C HIS A 245 18.52 -24.72 -16.24
N ARG A 246 18.30 -25.82 -16.96
CA ARG A 246 18.98 -26.08 -18.22
C ARG A 246 18.68 -24.99 -19.26
N GLU A 247 17.40 -24.69 -19.46
CA GLU A 247 16.95 -23.65 -20.39
C GLU A 247 17.50 -22.26 -20.02
N LEU A 248 17.60 -21.95 -18.72
CA LEU A 248 18.24 -20.73 -18.23
C LEU A 248 19.71 -20.68 -18.65
N LEU A 249 20.49 -21.74 -18.42
CA LEU A 249 21.89 -21.77 -18.81
C LEU A 249 22.07 -21.72 -20.34
N GLU A 250 21.20 -22.38 -21.10
CA GLU A 250 21.19 -22.30 -22.57
C GLU A 250 20.88 -20.88 -23.06
N THR A 251 20.13 -20.09 -22.27
CA THR A 251 19.77 -18.70 -22.59
C THR A 251 20.85 -17.71 -22.13
N ALA A 252 21.34 -17.87 -20.90
CA ALA A 252 22.35 -17.02 -20.28
C ALA A 252 23.12 -17.79 -19.19
N ASP A 253 24.45 -17.88 -19.35
CA ASP A 253 25.34 -18.53 -18.37
C ASP A 253 25.74 -17.56 -17.25
N GLY A 254 24.73 -17.08 -16.52
CA GLY A 254 24.91 -16.12 -15.44
C GLY A 254 25.19 -14.68 -15.89
N TRP A 255 25.65 -13.85 -14.96
CA TRP A 255 25.95 -12.44 -15.19
C TRP A 255 27.37 -12.10 -14.76
N PRO A 256 27.99 -11.08 -15.39
CA PRO A 256 29.28 -10.56 -14.96
C PRO A 256 29.15 -9.87 -13.59
N GLY A 257 30.13 -10.12 -12.71
CA GLY A 257 30.19 -9.58 -11.36
C GLY A 257 29.51 -10.46 -10.31
N LYS A 258 29.80 -10.21 -9.03
CA LYS A 258 29.12 -10.89 -7.91
C LYS A 258 27.63 -10.51 -7.94
N PRO A 259 26.70 -11.45 -7.63
CA PRO A 259 25.30 -11.09 -7.48
C PRO A 259 25.18 -9.99 -6.41
N PRO A 260 24.28 -9.00 -6.59
CA PRO A 260 23.97 -8.07 -5.52
C PRO A 260 23.50 -8.89 -4.32
N HIS A 261 24.18 -8.75 -3.19
CA HIS A 261 23.79 -9.39 -1.95
C HIS A 261 22.38 -8.87 -1.59
N PRO A 262 21.43 -9.71 -1.16
CA PRO A 262 20.11 -9.25 -0.70
C PRO A 262 20.14 -8.35 0.56
N GLU A 263 21.33 -8.11 1.13
CA GLU A 263 21.52 -7.41 2.41
C GLU A 263 21.75 -5.89 2.28
N LEU A 264 21.55 -5.28 1.11
CA LEU A 264 21.86 -3.84 0.91
C LEU A 264 20.65 -2.88 0.94
N CYS A 265 19.50 -3.34 1.43
CA CYS A 265 18.42 -2.45 1.90
C CYS A 265 17.94 -2.90 3.29
N GLY A 266 18.82 -2.79 4.28
CA GLY A 266 18.42 -2.97 5.68
C GLY A 266 19.55 -3.40 6.62
N ASP A 267 20.44 -2.47 6.99
CA ASP A 267 20.88 -2.41 8.39
C ASP A 267 21.41 -1.01 8.73
N HIS A 268 20.58 -0.21 9.39
CA HIS A 268 21.06 0.84 10.27
C HIS A 268 21.64 0.20 11.51
N ARG A 269 22.97 0.19 11.64
CA ARG A 269 23.64 0.21 12.95
C ARG A 269 25.12 0.63 12.86
N ARG A 270 25.34 1.94 12.90
CA ARG A 270 26.27 2.64 13.82
C ARG A 270 26.05 4.15 13.76
#